data_AF-A0A6A8GG41-F1
#
_entry.id   AF-A0A6A8GG41-F1
#
_cell.length_a   1.000
_cell.length_b   1.000
_cell.length_c   1.000
_cell.angle_alpha   90.00
_cell.angle_beta   90.00
_cell.angle_gamma   90.00
#
_symmetry.space_group_name_H-M   'P 1'
#
loop_
_entity.id
_entity.type
_entity.pdbx_description
1 polymer ?
#
loop_
_entity_poly.entity_id
_entity_poly.type
_entity_poly.pdbx_seq_one_letter_code
_entity_poly.pdbx_strand_id
1 'polypeptide(L)'
;MTSNNVTLASHVRGEVLTHAREGAAEDPPEEVCGVLVGDHQANSISASLPVSNVADDPRVAYELDPAETVTAFDDAESKGDDVVGFYHSHPESAPVPSAADRAQASWPGYVYLICNPDGRLTAHEWTGNEFREVEVVVE
;
A
#
# COMPACT_ATOMS: atom_id res chain seq x y z
N MET A 1 -21.15 -7.03 -11.48
CA MET A 1 -19.85 -7.67 -11.76
C MET A 1 -18.86 -6.85 -10.97
N THR A 2 -18.41 -7.34 -9.81
CA THR A 2 -17.35 -6.65 -9.05
C THR A 2 -16.10 -6.74 -9.91
N SER A 3 -15.68 -5.62 -10.48
CA SER A 3 -14.44 -5.54 -11.25
C SER A 3 -13.29 -6.05 -10.39
N ASN A 4 -12.50 -7.00 -10.91
CA ASN A 4 -11.35 -7.58 -10.20
C ASN A 4 -10.10 -6.68 -10.36
N ASN A 5 -10.30 -5.38 -10.46
CA ASN A 5 -9.27 -4.39 -10.67
C ASN A 5 -9.36 -3.26 -9.65
N VAL A 6 -8.23 -2.59 -9.49
CA VAL A 6 -8.10 -1.32 -8.79
C VAL A 6 -7.51 -0.31 -9.77
N THR A 7 -8.17 0.84 -9.91
CA THR A 7 -7.66 1.96 -10.69
C THR A 7 -6.69 2.76 -9.83
N LEU A 8 -5.49 3.03 -10.34
CA LEU A 8 -4.45 3.80 -9.67
C LEU A 8 -4.10 5.01 -10.52
N ALA A 9 -4.31 6.21 -9.99
CA ALA A 9 -3.91 7.42 -10.71
C ALA A 9 -2.40 7.44 -10.96
N SER A 10 -2.01 7.85 -12.17
CA SER A 10 -0.65 7.82 -12.68
C SER A 10 0.34 8.64 -11.84
N HIS A 11 -0.10 9.76 -11.23
CA HIS A 11 0.73 10.52 -10.29
C HIS A 11 0.96 9.75 -8.98
N VAL A 12 -0.06 9.07 -8.45
CA VAL A 12 0.06 8.24 -7.24
C VAL A 12 1.04 7.10 -7.44
N ARG A 13 1.03 6.45 -8.62
CA ARG A 13 2.06 5.47 -8.98
C ARG A 13 3.46 6.07 -8.90
N GLY A 14 3.64 7.30 -9.36
CA GLY A 14 4.91 8.02 -9.29
C GLY A 14 5.36 8.31 -7.86
N GLU A 15 4.44 8.74 -7.01
CA GLU A 15 4.66 9.04 -5.58
C GLU A 15 5.07 7.78 -4.81
N VAL A 16 4.29 6.70 -4.91
CA VAL A 16 4.58 5.42 -4.26
C VAL A 16 5.95 4.88 -4.69
N LEU A 17 6.27 4.93 -5.98
CA LEU A 17 7.58 4.47 -6.48
C LEU A 17 8.73 5.40 -6.09
N THR A 18 8.46 6.67 -5.84
CA THR A 18 9.47 7.60 -5.31
C THR A 18 9.78 7.25 -3.87
N HIS A 19 8.74 7.07 -3.04
CA HIS A 19 8.89 6.67 -1.65
C HIS A 19 9.60 5.31 -1.52
N ALA A 20 9.24 4.34 -2.36
CA ALA A 20 9.92 3.04 -2.39
C ALA A 20 11.43 3.15 -2.67
N ARG A 21 11.84 4.09 -3.53
CA ARG A 21 13.26 4.32 -3.83
C ARG A 21 13.99 5.05 -2.71
N GLU A 22 13.28 5.86 -1.93
CA GLU A 22 13.84 6.52 -0.74
C GLU A 22 14.22 5.47 0.30
N GLY A 23 13.30 4.58 0.71
CA GLY A 23 13.64 3.50 1.64
C GLY A 23 14.71 2.54 1.12
N ALA A 24 14.72 2.28 -0.20
CA ALA A 24 15.76 1.47 -0.82
C ALA A 24 17.15 2.14 -0.87
N ALA A 25 17.22 3.46 -0.68
CA ALA A 25 18.47 4.21 -0.63
C ALA A 25 19.08 4.29 0.78
N GLU A 26 18.36 3.83 1.81
CA GLU A 26 18.87 3.68 3.17
C GLU A 26 19.94 2.57 3.26
N ASP A 27 20.75 2.61 4.32
CA ASP A 27 21.79 1.61 4.60
C ASP A 27 21.65 1.06 6.04
N PRO A 28 21.03 -0.12 6.22
CA PRO A 28 20.52 -1.03 5.18
C PRO A 28 19.22 -0.53 4.51
N PRO A 29 18.83 -1.07 3.33
CA PRO A 29 17.53 -0.76 2.71
C PRO A 29 16.35 -1.10 3.62
N GLU A 30 15.36 -0.23 3.68
CA GLU A 30 14.16 -0.37 4.51
C GLU A 30 12.88 -0.42 3.65
N GLU A 31 11.90 -1.20 4.11
CA GLU A 31 10.53 -1.15 3.60
C GLU A 31 9.90 0.18 4.01
N VAL A 32 9.20 0.82 3.07
CA VAL A 32 8.36 1.99 3.34
C VAL A 32 6.91 1.60 3.30
N CYS A 33 6.04 2.36 3.95
CA CYS A 33 4.60 2.10 3.93
C CYS A 33 3.76 3.38 3.84
N GLY A 34 2.47 3.23 3.56
CA GLY A 34 1.56 4.35 3.48
C GLY A 34 0.11 3.95 3.27
N VAL A 35 -0.77 4.95 3.37
CA VAL A 35 -2.22 4.83 3.18
C VAL A 35 -2.59 5.23 1.75
N LEU A 36 -3.52 4.49 1.15
CA LEU A 36 -4.07 4.75 -0.18
C LEU A 36 -5.49 5.30 -0.03
N VAL A 37 -5.74 6.45 -0.64
CA VAL A 37 -6.99 7.21 -0.51
C VAL A 37 -7.65 7.36 -1.87
N GLY A 38 -8.99 7.33 -1.89
CA GLY A 38 -9.80 7.54 -3.08
C GLY A 38 -11.25 7.13 -2.86
N ASP A 39 -11.84 6.41 -3.83
CA ASP A 39 -13.22 5.92 -3.75
C ASP A 39 -13.20 4.40 -3.57
N HIS A 40 -13.65 3.95 -2.39
CA HIS A 40 -13.70 2.53 -2.03
C HIS A 40 -14.71 1.75 -2.87
N GLN A 41 -15.85 2.36 -3.22
CA GLN A 41 -16.90 1.71 -4.01
C GLN A 41 -16.48 1.54 -5.47
N ALA A 42 -15.73 2.50 -6.01
CA ALA A 42 -15.19 2.46 -7.36
C ALA A 42 -13.88 1.68 -7.47
N ASN A 43 -13.28 1.23 -6.36
CA ASN A 43 -11.92 0.68 -6.31
C ASN A 43 -10.90 1.60 -7.01
N SER A 44 -10.94 2.90 -6.71
CA SER A 44 -10.07 3.88 -7.35
C SER A 44 -9.21 4.62 -6.33
N ILE A 45 -7.92 4.72 -6.60
CA ILE A 45 -6.93 5.37 -5.74
C ILE A 45 -6.49 6.67 -6.42
N SER A 46 -6.74 7.79 -5.75
CA SER A 46 -6.47 9.15 -6.24
C SER A 46 -5.35 9.85 -5.48
N ALA A 47 -4.99 9.37 -4.29
CA ALA A 47 -3.89 9.89 -3.48
C ALA A 47 -3.16 8.78 -2.70
N SER A 48 -1.89 9.05 -2.37
CA SER A 48 -1.12 8.26 -1.40
C SER A 48 -0.59 9.16 -0.29
N LEU A 49 -0.61 8.64 0.94
CA LEU A 49 -0.10 9.31 2.13
C LEU A 49 0.98 8.41 2.74
N PRO A 50 2.28 8.73 2.56
CA PRO A 50 3.37 8.08 3.29
C PRO A 50 3.10 8.13 4.80
N VAL A 51 3.34 7.00 5.47
CA VAL A 51 3.41 6.97 6.93
C VAL A 51 4.68 6.25 7.38
N SER A 52 5.15 6.58 8.57
CA SER A 52 6.32 5.98 9.19
C SER A 52 6.15 4.46 9.34
N ASN A 53 7.19 3.71 8.95
CA ASN A 53 7.30 2.28 9.25
C ASN A 53 7.86 2.12 10.67
N VAL A 54 7.02 1.62 11.60
CA VAL A 54 7.37 1.45 13.02
C VAL A 54 7.66 0.00 13.41
N ALA A 55 7.85 -0.89 12.42
CA ALA A 55 8.19 -2.28 12.68
C ALA A 55 9.53 -2.42 13.43
N ASP A 56 9.65 -3.48 14.24
CA ASP A 56 10.90 -3.79 14.96
C ASP A 56 12.11 -3.99 14.01
N ASP A 57 11.86 -4.49 12.80
CA ASP A 57 12.87 -4.65 11.74
C ASP A 57 12.29 -4.16 10.40
N PRO A 58 12.43 -2.85 10.08
CA PRO A 58 11.89 -2.24 8.86
C PRO A 58 12.45 -2.83 7.57
N ARG A 59 13.52 -3.62 7.62
CA ARG A 59 14.12 -4.23 6.42
C ARG A 59 13.28 -5.37 5.84
N VAL A 60 12.51 -6.06 6.69
CA VAL A 60 11.82 -7.31 6.32
C VAL A 60 10.34 -7.32 6.71
N ALA A 61 9.84 -6.21 7.25
CA ALA A 61 8.46 -6.03 7.64
C ALA A 61 8.10 -4.54 7.63
N TYR A 62 6.80 -4.29 7.58
CA TYR A 62 6.22 -2.98 7.81
C TYR A 62 5.19 -3.01 8.93
N GLU A 63 5.12 -1.93 9.69
CA GLU A 63 4.01 -1.61 10.61
C GLU A 63 3.69 -0.14 10.43
N LEU A 64 2.44 0.18 10.09
CA LEU A 64 2.01 1.57 9.89
C LEU A 64 1.97 2.28 11.24
N ASP A 65 2.59 3.47 11.36
CA ASP A 65 2.44 4.28 12.57
C ASP A 65 0.94 4.54 12.87
N PRO A 66 0.42 4.14 14.05
CA PRO A 66 -1.01 4.25 14.32
C PRO A 66 -1.53 5.70 14.36
N ALA A 67 -0.73 6.66 14.82
CA ALA A 67 -1.14 8.05 14.94
C ALA A 67 -1.17 8.74 13.57
N GLU A 68 -0.17 8.48 12.73
CA GLU A 68 -0.15 8.95 11.34
C GLU A 68 -1.26 8.28 10.52
N THR A 69 -1.52 7.00 10.76
CA THR A 69 -2.61 6.27 10.09
C THR A 69 -3.97 6.87 10.46
N VAL A 70 -4.26 7.10 11.74
CA VAL A 70 -5.52 7.77 12.15
C VAL A 70 -5.65 9.14 11.50
N THR A 71 -4.56 9.92 11.49
CA THR A 71 -4.54 11.24 10.84
C THR A 71 -4.86 11.13 9.35
N ALA A 72 -4.31 10.13 8.64
CA ALA A 72 -4.60 9.89 7.23
C ALA A 72 -6.08 9.52 6.98
N PHE A 73 -6.69 8.74 7.87
CA PHE A 73 -8.12 8.42 7.81
C PHE A 73 -8.98 9.67 8.02
N ASP A 74 -8.70 10.46 9.05
CA ASP A 74 -9.43 11.69 9.35
C ASP A 74 -9.31 12.70 8.19
N ASP A 75 -8.11 12.84 7.62
CA ASP A 75 -7.85 13.72 6.48
C ASP A 75 -8.61 13.28 5.22
N ALA A 76 -8.70 11.97 4.95
CA ALA A 76 -9.48 11.44 3.84
C ALA A 76 -10.97 11.74 4.03
N GLU A 77 -11.52 11.43 5.20
CA GLU A 77 -12.93 11.68 5.52
C GLU A 77 -13.27 13.18 5.40
N SER A 78 -12.38 14.06 5.88
CA SER A 78 -12.58 15.51 5.81
C SER A 78 -12.72 16.07 4.38
N LYS A 79 -12.15 15.35 3.40
CA LYS A 79 -12.19 15.69 1.97
C LYS A 79 -13.33 14.98 1.22
N GLY A 80 -14.05 14.10 1.91
CA GLY A 80 -15.09 13.25 1.33
C GLY A 80 -14.54 12.06 0.53
N ASP A 81 -13.29 11.69 0.77
CA ASP A 81 -12.65 10.49 0.22
C ASP A 81 -12.68 9.35 1.25
N ASP A 82 -12.43 8.13 0.80
CA ASP A 82 -12.29 6.92 1.62
C ASP A 82 -10.84 6.41 1.63
N VAL A 83 -10.48 5.67 2.67
CA VAL A 83 -9.28 4.82 2.63
C VAL A 83 -9.59 3.54 1.85
N VAL A 84 -8.92 3.38 0.72
CA VAL A 84 -9.05 2.22 -0.18
C VAL A 84 -8.15 1.08 0.25
N GLY A 85 -7.03 1.40 0.89
CA GLY A 85 -6.03 0.40 1.23
C GLY A 85 -4.74 0.97 1.77
N PHE A 86 -3.69 0.14 1.69
CA PHE A 86 -2.35 0.44 2.15
C PHE A 86 -1.35 0.02 1.09
N TYR A 87 -0.17 0.62 1.11
CA TYR A 87 0.96 0.13 0.35
C TYR A 87 2.18 -0.08 1.22
N HIS A 88 3.05 -0.98 0.76
CA HIS A 88 4.40 -1.10 1.26
C HIS A 88 5.39 -1.44 0.14
N SER A 89 6.68 -1.26 0.40
CA SER A 89 7.73 -1.62 -0.55
C SER A 89 8.44 -2.91 -0.14
N HIS A 90 8.83 -3.71 -1.14
CA HIS A 90 9.80 -4.77 -0.99
C HIS A 90 11.09 -4.35 -1.71
N PRO A 91 12.07 -3.73 -1.03
CA PRO A 91 13.28 -3.21 -1.69
C PRO A 91 14.18 -4.33 -2.22
N GLU A 92 14.26 -5.46 -1.50
CA GLU A 92 15.18 -6.57 -1.79
C GLU A 92 14.51 -7.79 -2.45
N SER A 93 13.18 -7.79 -2.64
CA SER A 93 12.43 -8.95 -3.17
C SER A 93 11.32 -8.58 -4.15
N ALA A 94 10.73 -9.59 -4.78
CA ALA A 94 9.59 -9.39 -5.66
C ALA A 94 8.40 -8.78 -4.89
N PRO A 95 7.62 -7.88 -5.51
CA PRO A 95 6.47 -7.26 -4.87
C PRO A 95 5.28 -8.25 -4.88
N VAL A 96 5.34 -9.28 -4.06
CA VAL A 96 4.28 -10.28 -3.86
C VAL A 96 4.15 -10.58 -2.38
N PRO A 97 2.96 -10.94 -1.86
CA PRO A 97 2.75 -11.03 -0.42
C PRO A 97 3.66 -12.08 0.23
N SER A 98 4.50 -11.61 1.16
CA SER A 98 5.41 -12.42 1.95
C SER A 98 4.67 -13.26 3.00
N ALA A 99 5.41 -14.10 3.74
CA ALA A 99 4.84 -14.80 4.89
C ALA A 99 4.50 -13.83 6.04
N ALA A 100 5.30 -12.77 6.22
CA ALA A 100 5.05 -11.73 7.21
C ALA A 100 3.78 -10.94 6.86
N ASP A 101 3.63 -10.55 5.60
CA ASP A 101 2.45 -9.80 5.11
C ASP A 101 1.17 -10.59 5.40
N ARG A 102 1.18 -11.90 5.12
CA ARG A 102 0.02 -12.79 5.38
C ARG A 102 -0.30 -12.94 6.86
N ALA A 103 0.71 -12.90 7.72
CA ALA A 103 0.52 -12.99 9.16
C ALA A 103 -0.04 -11.68 9.76
N GLN A 104 0.26 -10.54 9.13
CA GLN A 104 -0.16 -9.22 9.59
C GLN A 104 -1.46 -8.74 8.94
N ALA A 105 -1.82 -9.29 7.76
CA ALA A 105 -3.04 -8.94 7.04
C ALA A 105 -4.30 -9.15 7.88
N SER A 106 -5.00 -8.06 8.15
CA SER A 106 -6.14 -8.04 9.09
C SER A 106 -7.36 -7.29 8.57
N TRP A 107 -7.29 -6.69 7.37
CA TRP A 107 -8.30 -5.74 6.88
C TRP A 107 -8.97 -6.28 5.60
N PRO A 108 -10.03 -7.10 5.73
CA PRO A 108 -10.78 -7.56 4.58
C PRO A 108 -11.41 -6.43 3.78
N GLY A 109 -11.39 -6.54 2.45
CA GLY A 109 -11.96 -5.55 1.54
C GLY A 109 -11.11 -4.30 1.33
N TYR A 110 -9.88 -4.26 1.86
CA TYR A 110 -8.90 -3.21 1.58
C TYR A 110 -7.88 -3.72 0.56
N VAL A 111 -7.35 -2.79 -0.23
CA VAL A 111 -6.26 -3.04 -1.17
C VAL A 111 -4.92 -3.06 -0.43
N TYR A 112 -4.10 -4.04 -0.72
CA TYR A 112 -2.70 -4.14 -0.29
C TYR A 112 -1.83 -4.05 -1.54
N LEU A 113 -1.30 -2.85 -1.79
CA LEU A 113 -0.41 -2.57 -2.92
C LEU A 113 1.04 -2.83 -2.50
N ILE A 114 1.73 -3.71 -3.22
CA ILE A 114 3.14 -4.00 -2.96
C ILE A 114 3.94 -3.44 -4.12
N CYS A 115 4.97 -2.65 -3.82
CA CYS A 115 5.82 -2.03 -4.82
C CYS A 115 7.28 -2.45 -4.68
N ASN A 116 8.01 -2.47 -5.79
CA ASN A 116 9.46 -2.60 -5.79
C ASN A 116 10.08 -1.31 -6.34
N PRO A 117 11.24 -0.85 -5.80
CA PRO A 117 11.93 0.36 -6.27
C PRO A 117 12.22 0.39 -7.78
N ASP A 118 12.30 -0.79 -8.42
CA ASP A 118 12.50 -0.95 -9.86
C ASP A 118 11.29 -0.59 -10.74
N GLY A 119 10.14 -0.28 -10.12
CA GLY A 119 8.93 0.17 -10.82
C GLY A 119 7.83 -0.88 -10.96
N ARG A 120 8.05 -2.11 -10.49
CA ARG A 120 7.01 -3.15 -10.43
C ARG A 120 6.04 -2.87 -9.28
N LEU A 121 4.75 -3.12 -9.52
CA LEU A 121 3.67 -3.02 -8.55
C LEU A 121 2.74 -4.21 -8.71
N THR A 122 2.21 -4.72 -7.60
CA THR A 122 1.09 -5.66 -7.58
C THR A 122 0.08 -5.21 -6.54
N ALA A 123 -1.20 -5.56 -6.72
CA ALA A 123 -2.25 -5.27 -5.75
C ALA A 123 -2.94 -6.57 -5.34
N HIS A 124 -3.31 -6.64 -4.07
CA HIS A 124 -3.98 -7.79 -3.48
C HIS A 124 -5.12 -7.34 -2.59
N GLU A 125 -6.14 -8.16 -2.45
CA GLU A 125 -7.21 -7.99 -1.46
C GLU A 125 -7.10 -9.12 -0.44
N TRP A 126 -7.13 -8.78 0.85
CA TRP A 126 -7.21 -9.79 1.90
C TRP A 126 -8.65 -10.30 2.02
N THR A 127 -8.83 -11.62 1.91
CA THR A 127 -10.17 -12.26 2.01
C THR A 127 -10.56 -12.66 3.43
N GLY A 128 -9.69 -12.44 4.42
CA GLY A 128 -9.81 -13.03 5.76
C GLY A 128 -9.03 -14.34 5.93
N ASN A 129 -8.58 -14.97 4.84
CA ASN A 129 -7.78 -16.20 4.89
C ASN A 129 -6.60 -16.21 3.90
N GLU A 130 -6.75 -15.57 2.74
CA GLU A 130 -5.69 -15.46 1.74
C GLU A 130 -5.72 -14.11 1.01
N PHE A 131 -4.57 -13.75 0.42
CA PHE A 131 -4.48 -12.67 -0.54
C PHE A 131 -4.96 -13.14 -1.91
N ARG A 132 -5.91 -12.39 -2.47
CA ARG A 132 -6.33 -12.53 -3.87
C ARG A 132 -5.74 -11.39 -4.68
N GLU A 133 -5.07 -11.72 -5.77
CA GLU A 133 -4.51 -10.71 -6.68
C GLU A 133 -5.61 -9.92 -7.40
N VAL A 134 -5.39 -8.61 -7.49
CA VAL A 134 -6.25 -7.63 -8.13
C VAL A 134 -5.45 -6.93 -9.22
N GLU A 135 -6.04 -6.79 -10.40
CA GLU A 135 -5.37 -6.13 -11.54
C GLU A 135 -5.21 -4.63 -11.26
N VAL A 136 -4.00 -4.10 -11.44
CA VAL A 136 -3.74 -2.65 -11.33
C VAL A 136 -3.92 -2.01 -12.69
N VAL A 137 -4.90 -1.12 -12.81
CA VAL A 137 -5.13 -0.30 -14.01
C VAL A 137 -4.64 1.11 -13.72
N VAL A 138 -3.64 1.59 -14.47
CA VAL A 138 -3.10 2.94 -14.26
C VAL A 138 -3.80 3.92 -15.19
N GLU A 139 -4.33 5.02 -14.64
CA GLU A 139 -5.06 6.07 -15.38
C GLU A 139 -4.42 7.47 -15.27
#